data_AF-A0A3P5Z8K9-F1
#
_entry.id   AF-A0A3P5Z8K9-F1
#
_cell.length_a   1.000
_cell.length_b   1.000
_cell.length_c   1.000
_cell.angle_alpha   90.00
_cell.angle_beta   90.00
_cell.angle_gamma   90.00
#
_symmetry.space_group_name_H-M   'P 1'
#
loop_
_entity.id
_entity.type
_entity.pdbx_description
1 polymer ?
#
loop_
_entity_poly.entity_id
_entity_poly.type
_entity_poly.pdbx_seq_one_letter_code
_entity_poly.pdbx_strand_id
1 'polypeptide(L)'
;MSVASFHGVPSLVDESEDEEAMEQNAFRIGSEEYLPEDLLVEILSKVPLASLARFRSVSKRWKVLINYLRFKKSSQIMLIDSRVYLVSINLLGAQDNVVNITSQFSLKDPLSSSSKEVNIREVFHCQGLLLCTTEDSRLVVWNPCLDETTWIKPRSYYERSDIFALGKSSCNKYKILRIALHGPRRAFEFMKPRLYEIYDFTSNSWRVVHDETKDWSILGLARRGTCVDGNTYWLSFSSSQQLWMDILLCFDFSTERFTSMHIPSSGRMFALSMTREEQKLCMLASVAADDVDVWMATKIDGTGAMSWSKFITVKRVYNNHQWMFLTGMNYLVDEENKVIVCPGKSLDSGRFLHIMGEDKCIQVDMHDAGSRCSLLLNYAPTLVSASDIL
;
A
#
# COMPACT_ATOMS: atom_id res chain seq x y z
N MET A 1 23.61 56.84 -22.10
CA MET A 1 23.66 55.74 -21.11
C MET A 1 22.27 55.62 -20.53
N SER A 2 21.53 54.59 -20.91
CA SER A 2 20.09 54.44 -20.65
C SER A 2 19.83 53.28 -19.69
N VAL A 3 18.71 53.40 -18.98
CA VAL A 3 18.24 52.71 -17.77
C VAL A 3 17.46 51.42 -18.08
N ALA A 4 17.36 50.54 -17.06
CA ALA A 4 16.37 49.46 -16.80
C ALA A 4 16.53 48.13 -17.59
N SER A 5 16.25 46.93 -17.07
CA SER A 5 15.48 46.49 -15.88
C SER A 5 15.80 45.01 -15.51
N PHE A 6 15.55 44.66 -14.25
CA PHE A 6 15.56 43.30 -13.69
C PHE A 6 14.24 42.56 -13.96
N HIS A 7 14.32 41.28 -14.33
CA HIS A 7 13.28 40.25 -14.19
C HIS A 7 13.99 39.01 -13.62
N GLY A 8 13.52 38.27 -12.62
CA GLY A 8 12.17 38.10 -12.05
C GLY A 8 12.06 36.59 -11.75
N VAL A 9 12.21 36.22 -10.48
CA VAL A 9 12.15 34.83 -9.97
C VAL A 9 10.71 34.30 -10.13
N PRO A 10 10.47 33.04 -10.52
CA PRO A 10 9.13 32.45 -10.47
C PRO A 10 8.70 32.27 -9.01
N SER A 11 7.67 33.01 -8.61
CA SER A 11 7.02 32.91 -7.32
C SER A 11 6.30 31.57 -7.16
N LEU A 12 6.43 30.99 -5.98
CA LEU A 12 5.60 29.91 -5.45
C LEU A 12 4.13 30.34 -5.54
N VAL A 13 3.33 29.60 -6.29
CA VAL A 13 1.88 29.77 -6.31
C VAL A 13 1.34 29.22 -5.00
N ASP A 14 0.57 30.06 -4.33
CA ASP A 14 -0.04 29.88 -3.03
C ASP A 14 -1.08 28.75 -3.09
N GLU A 15 -0.85 27.64 -2.39
CA GLU A 15 -1.81 26.53 -2.26
C GLU A 15 -3.03 26.91 -1.39
N SER A 16 -3.03 28.09 -0.77
CA SER A 16 -4.12 28.56 0.10
C SER A 16 -5.31 29.17 -0.66
N GLU A 17 -5.14 29.65 -1.90
CA GLU A 17 -6.26 30.15 -2.72
C GLU A 17 -7.13 29.02 -3.29
N ASP A 18 -6.61 27.80 -3.39
CA ASP A 18 -7.33 26.63 -3.90
C ASP A 18 -8.28 26.00 -2.86
N GLU A 19 -8.06 26.24 -1.55
CA GLU A 19 -8.96 25.80 -0.47
C GLU A 19 -10.18 26.73 -0.32
N GLU A 20 -10.02 28.06 -0.48
CA GLU A 20 -11.15 29.00 -0.45
C GLU A 20 -12.07 28.89 -1.67
N ALA A 21 -11.59 28.31 -2.78
CA ALA A 21 -12.41 28.00 -3.95
C ALA A 21 -13.32 26.75 -3.76
N MET A 22 -13.17 25.98 -2.68
CA MET A 22 -13.99 24.77 -2.42
C MET A 22 -15.37 25.07 -1.84
N GLU A 23 -15.61 26.22 -1.20
CA GLU A 23 -16.88 26.50 -0.51
C GLU A 23 -18.03 26.99 -1.40
N GLN A 24 -17.77 27.31 -2.66
CA GLN A 24 -18.81 27.69 -3.60
C GLN A 24 -18.56 26.99 -4.92
N ASN A 25 -19.39 26.02 -5.29
CA ASN A 25 -19.90 25.84 -6.64
C ASN A 25 -20.65 24.51 -6.73
N ALA A 26 -21.95 24.55 -7.03
CA ALA A 26 -22.73 23.35 -7.34
C ALA A 26 -22.66 22.99 -8.84
N PHE A 27 -23.00 21.75 -9.18
CA PHE A 27 -22.87 21.22 -10.54
C PHE A 27 -24.02 21.73 -11.44
N ARG A 28 -23.71 22.45 -12.53
CA ARG A 28 -24.72 23.01 -13.44
C ARG A 28 -25.30 21.93 -14.35
N ILE A 29 -26.60 21.63 -14.22
CA ILE A 29 -27.33 20.68 -15.08
C ILE A 29 -28.23 21.40 -16.12
N GLY A 30 -28.23 22.74 -16.11
CA GLY A 30 -29.02 23.58 -17.00
C GLY A 30 -28.94 25.04 -16.58
N SER A 31 -29.80 25.90 -17.13
CA SER A 31 -29.73 27.35 -16.87
C SER A 31 -30.07 27.74 -15.42
N GLU A 32 -30.75 26.91 -14.62
CA GLU A 32 -31.16 27.31 -13.24
C GLU A 32 -31.16 26.19 -12.16
N GLU A 33 -30.71 24.96 -12.44
CA GLU A 33 -30.71 23.89 -11.42
C GLU A 33 -29.29 23.42 -11.05
N TYR A 34 -29.03 23.45 -9.74
CA TYR A 34 -27.79 23.04 -9.10
C TYR A 34 -28.02 21.72 -8.36
N LEU A 35 -27.27 20.68 -8.73
CA LEU A 35 -27.25 19.45 -7.94
C LEU A 35 -26.27 19.62 -6.75
N PRO A 36 -26.72 19.43 -5.50
CA PRO A 36 -25.84 19.39 -4.34
C PRO A 36 -24.70 18.38 -4.53
N GLU A 37 -23.51 18.73 -4.08
CA GLU A 37 -22.30 17.91 -4.29
C GLU A 37 -22.43 16.52 -3.66
N ASP A 38 -23.06 16.42 -2.49
CA ASP A 38 -23.31 15.14 -1.82
C ASP A 38 -24.19 14.20 -2.67
N LEU A 39 -25.23 14.75 -3.30
CA LEU A 39 -26.11 13.98 -4.19
C LEU A 39 -25.41 13.60 -5.49
N LEU A 40 -24.58 14.49 -6.04
CA LEU A 40 -23.75 14.18 -7.20
C LEU A 40 -22.80 13.02 -6.90
N VAL A 41 -22.10 13.08 -5.76
CA VAL A 41 -21.22 12.00 -5.28
C VAL A 41 -22.00 10.71 -5.13
N GLU A 42 -23.19 10.74 -4.52
CA GLU A 42 -24.01 9.54 -4.33
C GLU A 42 -24.40 8.93 -5.68
N ILE A 43 -24.86 9.73 -6.63
CA ILE A 43 -25.24 9.28 -7.98
C ILE A 43 -24.03 8.67 -8.70
N LEU A 44 -22.91 9.39 -8.78
CA LEU A 44 -21.72 8.93 -9.47
C LEU A 44 -21.08 7.72 -8.78
N SER A 45 -21.23 7.57 -7.46
CA SER A 45 -20.79 6.37 -6.74
C SER A 45 -21.50 5.09 -7.21
N LYS A 46 -22.66 5.19 -7.86
CA LYS A 46 -23.36 4.04 -8.46
C LYS A 46 -22.87 3.71 -9.88
N VAL A 47 -22.10 4.60 -10.52
CA VAL A 47 -21.58 4.44 -11.89
C VAL A 47 -20.24 3.67 -11.87
N PRO A 48 -20.00 2.70 -12.78
CA PRO A 48 -18.72 2.00 -12.88
C PRO A 48 -17.55 2.98 -13.03
N LEU A 49 -16.47 2.75 -12.27
CA LEU A 49 -15.31 3.66 -12.30
C LEU A 49 -14.73 3.80 -13.71
N ALA A 50 -14.66 2.71 -14.48
CA ALA A 50 -14.19 2.74 -15.87
C ALA A 50 -14.98 3.72 -16.75
N SER A 51 -16.30 3.81 -16.58
CA SER A 51 -17.13 4.80 -17.27
C SER A 51 -16.81 6.22 -16.83
N LEU A 52 -16.58 6.42 -15.52
CA LEU A 52 -16.20 7.71 -14.96
C LEU A 52 -14.80 8.17 -15.40
N ALA A 53 -13.87 7.24 -15.66
CA ALA A 53 -12.49 7.54 -16.08
C ALA A 53 -12.42 8.53 -17.24
N ARG A 54 -13.36 8.39 -18.19
CA ARG A 54 -13.45 9.18 -19.41
C ARG A 54 -13.66 10.68 -19.15
N PHE A 55 -14.21 11.03 -17.99
CA PHE A 55 -14.46 12.42 -17.61
C PHE A 55 -13.26 13.09 -16.92
N ARG A 56 -12.17 12.36 -16.63
CA ARG A 56 -10.97 12.92 -15.98
C ARG A 56 -10.32 14.06 -16.77
N SER A 57 -10.47 14.05 -18.09
CA SER A 57 -9.93 15.08 -18.99
C SER A 57 -10.86 16.28 -19.20
N VAL A 58 -12.08 16.25 -18.66
CA VAL A 58 -13.09 17.32 -18.88
C VAL A 58 -12.75 18.57 -18.07
N SER A 59 -12.39 18.42 -16.79
CA SER A 59 -11.96 19.53 -15.94
C SER A 59 -11.15 19.06 -14.72
N LYS A 60 -10.42 19.99 -14.07
CA LYS A 60 -9.74 19.73 -12.79
C LYS A 60 -10.72 19.23 -11.73
N ARG A 61 -11.92 19.82 -11.68
CA ARG A 61 -12.99 19.42 -10.76
C ARG A 61 -13.44 17.98 -10.97
N TRP A 62 -13.69 17.57 -12.22
CA TRP A 62 -14.01 16.17 -12.52
C TRP A 62 -12.89 15.23 -12.11
N LYS A 63 -11.63 15.60 -12.35
CA LYS A 63 -10.48 14.81 -11.94
C LYS A 63 -10.44 14.61 -10.41
N VAL A 64 -10.66 15.66 -9.63
CA VAL A 64 -10.73 15.60 -8.16
C VAL A 64 -11.91 14.73 -7.72
N LEU A 65 -13.10 14.95 -8.25
CA LEU A 65 -14.31 14.18 -7.91
C LEU A 65 -14.16 12.68 -8.23
N ILE A 66 -13.58 12.33 -9.38
CA ILE A 66 -13.34 10.93 -9.75
C ILE A 66 -12.29 10.28 -8.83
N ASN A 67 -11.27 11.03 -8.42
CA ASN A 67 -10.30 10.55 -7.44
C ASN A 67 -10.96 10.32 -6.08
N TYR A 68 -11.80 11.26 -5.62
CA TYR A 68 -12.58 11.10 -4.40
C TYR A 68 -13.50 9.86 -4.47
N LEU A 69 -14.24 9.68 -5.57
CA LEU A 69 -15.08 8.50 -5.80
C LEU A 69 -14.28 7.19 -5.83
N ARG A 70 -13.06 7.20 -6.37
CA ARG A 70 -12.15 6.04 -6.34
C ARG A 70 -11.81 5.65 -4.90
N PHE A 71 -11.54 6.62 -4.03
CA PHE A 71 -11.25 6.36 -2.61
C PHE A 71 -12.52 5.98 -1.84
N LYS A 72 -13.67 6.60 -2.13
CA LYS A 72 -14.96 6.20 -1.56
C LYS A 72 -15.32 4.75 -1.91
N LYS A 73 -14.99 4.33 -3.13
CA LYS A 73 -15.12 2.94 -3.62
C LYS A 73 -13.93 2.04 -3.33
N SER A 74 -12.90 2.54 -2.65
CA SER A 74 -11.79 1.68 -2.26
C SER A 74 -12.32 0.57 -1.37
N SER A 75 -11.68 -0.58 -1.38
CA SER A 75 -12.12 -1.73 -0.61
C SER A 75 -10.89 -2.38 -0.02
N GLN A 76 -11.09 -3.42 0.78
CA GLN A 76 -9.99 -4.22 1.26
C GLN A 76 -9.77 -5.39 0.30
N ILE A 77 -8.51 -5.74 0.10
CA ILE A 77 -8.13 -6.98 -0.56
C ILE A 77 -7.51 -7.94 0.45
N MET A 78 -7.89 -9.21 0.34
CA MET A 78 -7.31 -10.30 1.11
C MET A 78 -6.66 -11.34 0.20
N LEU A 79 -5.51 -11.87 0.60
CA LEU A 79 -4.91 -13.06 0.00
C LEU A 79 -5.21 -14.27 0.87
N ILE A 80 -6.14 -15.11 0.43
CA ILE A 80 -6.61 -16.31 1.13
C ILE A 80 -6.31 -17.50 0.23
N ASP A 81 -5.59 -18.52 0.73
CA ASP A 81 -5.24 -19.73 -0.03
C ASP A 81 -4.71 -19.46 -1.45
N SER A 82 -3.82 -18.48 -1.57
CA SER A 82 -3.20 -18.08 -2.84
C SER A 82 -4.16 -17.47 -3.87
N ARG A 83 -5.30 -16.95 -3.41
CA ARG A 83 -6.33 -16.28 -4.21
C ARG A 83 -6.65 -14.90 -3.63
N VAL A 84 -6.92 -13.94 -4.52
CA VAL A 84 -7.13 -12.55 -4.16
C VAL A 84 -8.63 -12.27 -4.13
N TYR A 85 -9.11 -11.83 -2.98
CA TYR A 85 -10.51 -11.53 -2.74
C TYR A 85 -10.69 -10.04 -2.46
N LEU A 86 -11.74 -9.47 -3.03
CA LEU A 86 -12.26 -8.18 -2.60
C LEU A 86 -13.19 -8.45 -1.41
N VAL A 87 -12.98 -7.72 -0.32
CA VAL A 87 -13.75 -7.89 0.90
C VAL A 87 -14.24 -6.54 1.44
N SER A 88 -15.34 -6.61 2.18
CA SER A 88 -15.86 -5.54 3.00
C SER A 88 -15.86 -5.97 4.46
N ILE A 89 -15.29 -5.14 5.33
CA ILE A 89 -15.19 -5.41 6.77
C ILE A 89 -16.13 -4.46 7.48
N ASN A 90 -17.14 -5.01 8.17
CA ASN A 90 -18.04 -4.20 8.98
C ASN A 90 -17.37 -3.89 10.32
N LEU A 91 -17.14 -2.60 10.59
CA LEU A 91 -16.47 -2.12 11.81
C LEU A 91 -17.45 -1.67 12.91
N LEU A 92 -18.76 -1.66 12.61
CA LEU A 92 -19.80 -1.07 13.47
C LEU A 92 -20.25 -1.95 14.65
N GLY A 93 -19.71 -3.15 14.82
CA GLY A 93 -19.94 -3.95 16.03
C GLY A 93 -21.38 -4.45 16.24
N ALA A 94 -22.24 -4.42 15.21
CA ALA A 94 -23.57 -5.04 15.27
C ALA A 94 -23.43 -6.58 15.29
N GLN A 95 -24.48 -7.28 15.75
CA GLN A 95 -24.46 -8.69 16.22
C GLN A 95 -23.78 -9.75 15.32
N ASP A 96 -23.52 -9.47 14.04
CA ASP A 96 -22.76 -10.32 13.13
C ASP A 96 -21.48 -9.62 12.64
N ASN A 97 -20.39 -9.73 13.41
CA ASN A 97 -19.05 -9.26 13.02
C ASN A 97 -18.45 -10.23 11.98
N VAL A 98 -18.83 -10.06 10.71
CA VAL A 98 -18.45 -10.94 9.61
C VAL A 98 -17.66 -10.19 8.54
N VAL A 99 -16.63 -10.84 8.00
CA VAL A 99 -15.96 -10.41 6.77
C VAL A 99 -16.79 -10.84 5.58
N ASN A 100 -17.31 -9.87 4.81
CA ASN A 100 -18.09 -10.16 3.60
C ASN A 100 -17.16 -10.24 2.39
N ILE A 101 -17.03 -11.42 1.79
CA ILE A 101 -16.34 -11.59 0.51
C ILE A 101 -17.27 -11.06 -0.58
N THR A 102 -16.91 -9.95 -1.22
CA THR A 102 -17.72 -9.34 -2.28
C THR A 102 -17.45 -9.99 -3.63
N SER A 103 -16.20 -10.36 -3.89
CA SER A 103 -15.80 -11.03 -5.14
C SER A 103 -14.43 -11.68 -5.01
N GLN A 104 -14.17 -12.66 -5.89
CA GLN A 104 -12.83 -13.21 -6.12
C GLN A 104 -12.29 -12.66 -7.44
N PHE A 105 -11.03 -12.26 -7.44
CA PHE A 105 -10.31 -11.98 -8.68
C PHE A 105 -9.60 -13.25 -9.18
N SER A 106 -9.73 -13.54 -10.47
CA SER A 106 -9.19 -14.74 -11.11
C SER A 106 -7.94 -14.40 -11.91
N LEU A 107 -6.77 -14.86 -11.46
CA LEU A 107 -5.52 -14.72 -12.21
C LEU A 107 -5.30 -15.94 -13.11
N LYS A 108 -5.63 -15.81 -14.39
CA LYS A 108 -5.47 -16.88 -15.38
C LYS A 108 -4.00 -17.15 -15.70
N ASP A 109 -3.64 -18.43 -15.84
CA ASP A 109 -2.30 -18.83 -16.26
C ASP A 109 -2.15 -18.71 -17.79
N PRO A 110 -1.27 -17.82 -18.29
CA PRO A 110 -1.03 -17.70 -19.73
C PRO A 110 -0.39 -18.95 -20.35
N LEU A 111 0.20 -19.84 -19.54
CA LEU A 111 0.83 -21.08 -20.01
C LEU A 111 -0.15 -22.26 -20.05
N SER A 112 -1.37 -22.10 -19.53
CA SER A 112 -2.37 -23.16 -19.46
C SER A 112 -3.44 -22.97 -20.53
N SER A 113 -3.63 -24.00 -21.37
CA SER A 113 -4.74 -24.03 -22.34
C SER A 113 -6.13 -24.22 -21.69
N SER A 114 -6.18 -24.70 -20.44
CA SER A 114 -7.43 -25.04 -19.75
C SER A 114 -7.91 -23.99 -18.73
N SER A 115 -7.61 -22.69 -18.95
CA SER A 115 -8.03 -21.58 -18.06
C SER A 115 -7.73 -21.80 -16.56
N LYS A 116 -6.65 -22.48 -16.22
CA LYS A 116 -6.26 -22.71 -14.82
C LYS A 116 -5.79 -21.41 -14.19
N GLU A 117 -6.09 -21.27 -12.90
CA GLU A 117 -5.61 -20.14 -12.11
C GLU A 117 -4.21 -20.37 -11.56
N VAL A 118 -3.43 -19.30 -11.46
CA VAL A 118 -2.09 -19.33 -10.86
C VAL A 118 -2.17 -19.06 -9.37
N ASN A 119 -1.44 -19.85 -8.58
CA ASN A 119 -1.32 -19.64 -7.15
C ASN A 119 -0.44 -18.42 -6.85
N ILE A 120 -1.03 -17.40 -6.25
CA ILE A 120 -0.36 -16.16 -5.83
C ILE A 120 0.26 -16.36 -4.44
N ARG A 121 1.53 -16.02 -4.30
CA ARG A 121 2.29 -16.12 -3.05
C ARG A 121 2.31 -14.80 -2.28
N GLU A 122 2.58 -13.69 -2.97
CA GLU A 122 2.64 -12.36 -2.36
C GLU A 122 2.02 -11.34 -3.31
N VAL A 123 1.43 -10.30 -2.73
CA VAL A 123 0.85 -9.17 -3.44
C VAL A 123 1.41 -7.89 -2.85
N PHE A 124 1.86 -7.00 -3.73
CA PHE A 124 2.27 -5.64 -3.42
C PHE A 124 1.32 -4.70 -4.17
N HIS A 125 1.01 -3.55 -3.60
CA HIS A 125 0.09 -2.58 -4.20
C HIS A 125 0.80 -1.23 -4.39
N CYS A 126 0.54 -0.57 -5.52
CA CYS A 126 0.93 0.81 -5.76
C CYS A 126 -0.16 1.51 -6.59
N GLN A 127 -0.83 2.52 -6.03
CA GLN A 127 -1.81 3.38 -6.72
C GLN A 127 -2.85 2.62 -7.56
N GLY A 128 -3.34 1.48 -7.05
CA GLY A 128 -4.37 0.64 -7.64
C GLY A 128 -3.88 -0.45 -8.61
N LEU A 129 -2.58 -0.56 -8.83
CA LEU A 129 -1.99 -1.73 -9.47
C LEU A 129 -1.47 -2.70 -8.43
N LEU A 130 -1.57 -3.99 -8.76
CA LEU A 130 -0.98 -5.07 -7.98
C LEU A 130 0.27 -5.60 -8.69
N LEU A 131 1.31 -5.88 -7.91
CA LEU A 131 2.42 -6.72 -8.32
C LEU A 131 2.31 -8.02 -7.54
N CYS A 132 2.21 -9.15 -8.23
CA CYS A 132 2.06 -10.45 -7.60
C CYS A 132 3.27 -11.34 -7.91
N THR A 133 3.77 -12.02 -6.88
CA THR A 133 4.64 -13.19 -7.08
C THR A 133 3.81 -14.45 -6.95
N THR A 134 4.19 -15.49 -7.68
CA THR A 134 3.46 -16.76 -7.71
C THR A 134 4.23 -17.86 -6.97
N GLU A 135 3.55 -18.94 -6.61
CA GLU A 135 4.19 -20.09 -5.96
C GLU A 135 5.27 -20.75 -6.83
N ASP A 136 5.11 -20.69 -8.16
CA ASP A 136 6.10 -21.13 -9.15
C ASP A 136 7.13 -20.05 -9.54
N SER A 137 7.24 -18.99 -8.73
CA SER A 137 8.27 -17.94 -8.84
C SER A 137 8.25 -17.16 -10.16
N ARG A 138 7.05 -16.86 -10.67
CA ARG A 138 6.80 -15.88 -11.72
C ARG A 138 6.38 -14.54 -11.12
N LEU A 139 6.44 -13.50 -11.95
CA LEU A 139 6.10 -12.13 -11.59
C LEU A 139 5.06 -11.58 -12.56
N VAL A 140 3.99 -10.99 -12.03
CA VAL A 140 2.91 -10.40 -12.83
C VAL A 140 2.48 -9.06 -12.24
N VAL A 141 2.31 -8.08 -13.11
CA VAL A 141 1.61 -6.83 -12.82
C VAL A 141 0.16 -7.02 -13.21
N TRP A 142 -0.75 -6.69 -12.31
CA TRP A 142 -2.16 -6.99 -12.45
C TRP A 142 -3.00 -5.75 -12.12
N ASN A 143 -3.92 -5.40 -13.00
CA ASN A 143 -5.05 -4.53 -12.69
C ASN A 143 -6.32 -5.39 -12.59
N PRO A 144 -6.73 -5.81 -11.38
CA PRO A 144 -7.91 -6.65 -11.20
C PRO A 144 -9.21 -6.00 -11.65
N CYS A 145 -9.27 -4.66 -11.68
CA CYS A 145 -10.48 -3.93 -12.06
C CYS A 145 -10.71 -3.87 -13.56
N LEU A 146 -9.64 -3.99 -14.35
CA LEU A 146 -9.69 -4.02 -15.80
C LEU A 146 -9.49 -5.44 -16.37
N ASP A 147 -9.27 -6.44 -15.50
CA ASP A 147 -8.88 -7.82 -15.87
C ASP A 147 -7.62 -7.87 -16.77
N GLU A 148 -6.68 -6.96 -16.54
CA GLU A 148 -5.47 -6.82 -17.35
C GLU A 148 -4.23 -7.31 -16.60
N THR A 149 -3.45 -8.18 -17.24
CA THR A 149 -2.23 -8.76 -16.66
C THR A 149 -1.04 -8.60 -17.59
N THR A 150 0.10 -8.21 -17.01
CA THR A 150 1.38 -8.12 -17.70
C THR A 150 2.41 -9.00 -16.99
N TRP A 151 2.86 -10.06 -17.66
CA TRP A 151 3.83 -11.02 -17.10
C TRP A 151 5.26 -10.56 -17.35
N ILE A 152 6.04 -10.43 -16.29
CA ILE A 152 7.37 -9.83 -16.33
C ILE A 152 8.43 -10.94 -16.33
N LYS A 153 9.16 -11.05 -17.44
CA LYS A 153 10.23 -12.05 -17.57
C LYS A 153 11.47 -11.64 -16.78
N PRO A 154 12.14 -12.57 -16.06
CA PRO A 154 13.39 -12.28 -15.41
C PRO A 154 14.51 -12.08 -16.44
N ARG A 155 15.58 -11.39 -16.04
CA ARG A 155 16.84 -11.38 -16.82
C ARG A 155 17.52 -12.75 -16.86
N SER A 156 17.40 -13.52 -15.78
CA SER A 156 17.97 -14.87 -15.64
C SER A 156 16.94 -15.84 -15.06
N TYR A 157 16.64 -15.69 -13.78
CA TYR A 157 15.58 -16.39 -13.07
C TYR A 157 15.19 -15.56 -11.84
N TYR A 158 13.98 -15.77 -11.31
CA TYR A 158 13.58 -15.24 -10.01
C TYR A 158 13.79 -16.29 -8.93
N GLU A 159 14.25 -15.85 -7.77
CA GLU A 159 14.34 -16.69 -6.58
C GLU A 159 13.15 -16.47 -5.66
N ARG A 160 12.79 -17.50 -4.88
CA ARG A 160 11.70 -17.41 -3.89
C ARG A 160 12.01 -16.42 -2.77
N SER A 161 13.30 -16.14 -2.52
CA SER A 161 13.77 -15.17 -1.53
C SER A 161 13.83 -13.74 -2.07
N ASP A 162 13.71 -13.52 -3.37
CA ASP A 162 13.77 -12.17 -3.94
C ASP A 162 12.68 -11.28 -3.34
N ILE A 163 13.05 -10.03 -3.05
CA ILE A 163 12.12 -9.00 -2.62
C ILE A 163 11.74 -8.19 -3.86
N PHE A 164 10.45 -7.93 -4.00
CA PHE A 164 9.93 -7.07 -5.06
C PHE A 164 9.20 -5.88 -4.46
N ALA A 165 9.21 -4.78 -5.20
CA ALA A 165 8.37 -3.63 -4.93
C ALA A 165 7.89 -3.01 -6.24
N LEU A 166 6.65 -2.54 -6.22
CA LEU A 166 6.09 -1.70 -7.26
C LEU A 166 6.05 -0.27 -6.76
N GLY A 167 6.49 0.66 -7.60
CA GLY A 167 6.41 2.08 -7.32
C GLY A 167 6.23 2.89 -8.60
N LYS A 168 6.12 4.20 -8.41
CA LYS A 168 5.84 5.16 -9.47
C LYS A 168 6.72 6.39 -9.29
N SER A 169 7.48 6.73 -10.32
CA SER A 169 8.33 7.92 -10.30
C SER A 169 7.51 9.21 -10.42
N SER A 170 8.14 10.33 -10.11
CA SER A 170 7.60 11.69 -10.27
C SER A 170 7.14 12.02 -11.69
N CYS A 171 7.72 11.37 -12.71
CA CYS A 171 7.27 11.46 -14.10
C CYS A 171 6.09 10.53 -14.44
N ASN A 172 5.38 10.04 -13.43
CA ASN A 172 4.22 9.15 -13.53
C ASN A 172 4.49 7.78 -14.19
N LYS A 173 5.75 7.32 -14.19
CA LYS A 173 6.10 6.01 -14.75
C LYS A 173 6.20 4.96 -13.65
N TYR A 174 5.52 3.85 -13.83
CA TYR A 174 5.70 2.71 -12.94
C TYR A 174 7.04 2.04 -13.20
N LYS A 175 7.59 1.44 -12.15
CA LYS A 175 8.83 0.66 -12.18
C LYS A 175 8.73 -0.46 -11.16
N ILE A 176 9.44 -1.55 -11.39
CA ILE A 176 9.56 -2.65 -10.42
C ILE A 176 10.98 -2.68 -9.90
N LEU A 177 11.13 -2.64 -8.59
CA LEU A 177 12.39 -2.96 -7.92
C LEU A 177 12.42 -4.45 -7.61
N ARG A 178 13.55 -5.08 -7.92
CA ARG A 178 13.93 -6.41 -7.44
C ARG A 178 15.18 -6.29 -6.59
N ILE A 179 15.15 -6.85 -5.39
CA ILE A 179 16.30 -7.01 -4.51
C ILE A 179 16.60 -8.52 -4.45
N ALA A 180 17.62 -8.95 -5.17
CA ALA A 180 18.08 -10.33 -5.12
C ALA A 180 18.97 -10.52 -3.89
N LEU A 181 18.71 -11.54 -3.07
CA LEU A 181 19.36 -11.73 -1.77
C LEU A 181 20.40 -12.86 -1.78
N HIS A 182 21.38 -12.78 -0.87
CA HIS A 182 22.34 -13.85 -0.59
C HIS A 182 21.92 -14.66 0.65
N GLY A 183 21.89 -15.99 0.57
CA GLY A 183 21.75 -16.87 1.75
C GLY A 183 20.60 -17.89 1.70
N PRO A 184 20.55 -18.84 2.65
CA PRO A 184 19.56 -19.92 2.67
C PRO A 184 18.15 -19.47 3.10
N ARG A 185 17.19 -20.36 2.85
CA ARG A 185 15.74 -20.12 2.81
C ARG A 185 15.07 -20.11 4.19
N ARG A 186 15.36 -19.16 5.09
CA ARG A 186 14.73 -19.14 6.43
C ARG A 186 14.12 -17.80 6.82
N ALA A 187 12.94 -17.86 7.43
CA ALA A 187 12.13 -16.70 7.81
C ALA A 187 12.81 -15.75 8.82
N PHE A 188 13.70 -16.30 9.66
CA PHE A 188 14.35 -15.59 10.78
C PHE A 188 15.80 -15.18 10.50
N GLU A 189 16.29 -15.32 9.27
CA GLU A 189 17.66 -14.95 8.92
C GLU A 189 17.74 -13.53 8.35
N PHE A 190 18.84 -12.84 8.67
CA PHE A 190 19.20 -11.57 8.06
C PHE A 190 19.69 -11.82 6.65
N MET A 191 19.05 -11.18 5.68
CA MET A 191 19.42 -11.32 4.28
C MET A 191 20.10 -10.06 3.76
N LYS A 192 21.29 -10.21 3.19
CA LYS A 192 22.00 -9.11 2.53
C LYS A 192 21.68 -9.07 1.04
N PRO A 193 21.44 -7.89 0.47
CA PRO A 193 21.29 -7.73 -0.97
C PRO A 193 22.54 -8.14 -1.73
N ARG A 194 22.37 -8.97 -2.76
CA ARG A 194 23.39 -9.31 -3.76
C ARG A 194 23.34 -8.35 -4.93
N LEU A 195 22.13 -8.02 -5.39
CA LEU A 195 21.90 -7.25 -6.60
C LEU A 195 20.59 -6.49 -6.49
N TYR A 196 20.57 -5.28 -7.04
CA TYR A 196 19.36 -4.50 -7.26
C TYR A 196 19.11 -4.39 -8.75
N GLU A 197 17.87 -4.68 -9.16
CA GLU A 197 17.44 -4.51 -10.54
C GLU A 197 16.17 -3.65 -10.58
N ILE A 198 16.10 -2.79 -11.57
CA ILE A 198 14.89 -2.02 -11.90
C ILE A 198 14.39 -2.52 -13.24
N TYR A 199 13.11 -2.90 -13.26
CA TYR A 199 12.37 -3.09 -14.49
C TYR A 199 11.73 -1.78 -14.89
N ASP A 200 12.10 -1.30 -16.08
CA ASP A 200 11.49 -0.14 -16.71
C ASP A 200 10.50 -0.65 -17.76
N PHE A 201 9.24 -0.25 -17.62
CA PHE A 201 8.19 -0.67 -18.54
C PHE A 201 8.35 -0.01 -19.91
N THR A 202 8.85 1.23 -19.98
CA THR A 202 9.08 1.94 -21.25
C THR A 202 10.11 1.21 -22.11
N SER A 203 11.17 0.66 -21.50
CA SER A 203 12.16 -0.14 -22.23
C SER A 203 11.88 -1.64 -22.21
N ASN A 204 10.80 -2.07 -21.56
CA ASN A 204 10.40 -3.47 -21.35
C ASN A 204 11.59 -4.36 -20.94
N SER A 205 12.44 -3.88 -20.02
CA SER A 205 13.69 -4.55 -19.68
C SER A 205 14.17 -4.27 -18.26
N TRP A 206 14.88 -5.25 -17.72
CA TRP A 206 15.61 -5.12 -16.46
C TRP A 206 16.97 -4.47 -16.68
N ARG A 207 17.35 -3.60 -15.75
CA ARG A 207 18.73 -3.11 -15.61
C ARG A 207 19.18 -3.17 -14.18
N VAL A 208 20.49 -3.34 -14.01
CA VAL A 208 21.13 -3.35 -12.70
C VAL A 208 21.28 -1.92 -12.22
N VAL A 209 20.95 -1.68 -10.96
CA VAL A 209 21.24 -0.42 -10.27
C VAL A 209 22.35 -0.68 -9.28
N HIS A 210 23.38 0.16 -9.33
CA HIS A 210 24.43 0.16 -8.33
C HIS A 210 24.01 1.07 -7.20
N ASP A 211 23.77 0.48 -6.03
CA ASP A 211 23.63 1.22 -4.79
C ASP A 211 24.90 1.02 -3.96
N GLU A 212 25.46 2.14 -3.52
CA GLU A 212 26.64 2.20 -2.67
C GLU A 212 26.25 2.02 -1.19
N THR A 213 24.99 2.21 -0.82
CA THR A 213 24.50 2.06 0.55
C THR A 213 24.19 0.59 0.86
N LYS A 214 25.03 -0.05 1.67
CA LYS A 214 24.95 -1.49 2.00
C LYS A 214 24.81 -1.80 3.49
N ASP A 215 24.67 -0.77 4.31
CA ASP A 215 24.61 -0.90 5.76
C ASP A 215 23.17 -1.03 6.24
N TRP A 216 22.42 -1.95 5.61
CA TRP A 216 21.10 -2.33 6.09
C TRP A 216 20.76 -3.78 5.74
N SER A 217 19.80 -4.36 6.46
CA SER A 217 19.31 -5.70 6.16
C SER A 217 17.82 -5.85 6.47
N ILE A 218 17.11 -6.60 5.63
CA ILE A 218 15.68 -6.87 5.77
C ILE A 218 15.48 -8.29 6.29
N LEU A 219 14.62 -8.45 7.29
CA LEU A 219 14.22 -9.76 7.79
C LEU A 219 13.29 -10.45 6.80
N GLY A 220 13.44 -11.77 6.62
CA GLY A 220 12.57 -12.53 5.70
C GLY A 220 11.07 -12.39 5.96
N LEU A 221 10.66 -12.29 7.23
CA LEU A 221 9.26 -12.03 7.60
C LEU A 221 8.79 -10.60 7.25
N ALA A 222 9.68 -9.61 7.21
CA ALA A 222 9.37 -8.20 6.96
C ALA A 222 9.71 -7.75 5.53
N ARG A 223 9.76 -8.68 4.58
CA ARG A 223 10.13 -8.40 3.19
C ARG A 223 9.06 -7.65 2.38
N ARG A 224 7.83 -7.54 2.90
CA ARG A 224 6.75 -6.82 2.22
C ARG A 224 6.88 -5.33 2.47
N GLY A 225 7.17 -4.58 1.41
CA GLY A 225 7.22 -3.14 1.45
C GLY A 225 5.83 -2.52 1.33
N THR A 226 5.63 -1.37 1.96
CA THR A 226 4.41 -0.57 1.84
C THR A 226 4.68 0.59 0.89
N CYS A 227 3.88 0.70 -0.18
CA CYS A 227 4.00 1.80 -1.13
C CYS A 227 3.12 2.97 -0.70
N VAL A 228 3.73 4.16 -0.56
CA VAL A 228 3.07 5.44 -0.26
C VAL A 228 3.61 6.48 -1.22
N ASP A 229 2.71 7.20 -1.89
CA ASP A 229 3.04 8.23 -2.90
C ASP A 229 4.00 7.76 -4.00
N GLY A 230 3.94 6.47 -4.36
CA GLY A 230 4.76 5.88 -5.41
C GLY A 230 6.14 5.39 -4.95
N ASN A 231 6.53 5.66 -3.71
CA ASN A 231 7.76 5.14 -3.11
C ASN A 231 7.46 4.01 -2.13
N THR A 232 8.40 3.08 -1.97
CA THR A 232 8.18 1.89 -1.14
C THR A 232 9.05 1.93 0.10
N TYR A 233 8.42 1.58 1.23
CA TYR A 233 9.01 1.64 2.56
C TYR A 233 9.08 0.25 3.19
N TRP A 234 10.18 -0.04 3.89
CA TRP A 234 10.39 -1.26 4.66
C TRP A 234 10.91 -0.94 6.05
N LEU A 235 10.50 -1.77 7.01
CA LEU A 235 11.25 -1.86 8.25
C LEU A 235 12.56 -2.57 7.97
N SER A 236 13.67 -2.07 8.51
CA SER A 236 15.00 -2.62 8.28
C SER A 236 15.88 -2.46 9.51
N PHE A 237 17.01 -3.15 9.52
CA PHE A 237 18.06 -3.00 10.53
C PHE A 237 19.19 -2.16 9.96
N SER A 238 19.67 -1.17 10.71
CA SER A 238 20.88 -0.40 10.40
C SER A 238 22.16 -1.24 10.48
N SER A 239 22.13 -2.32 11.27
CA SER A 239 23.22 -3.28 11.35
C SER A 239 22.70 -4.66 11.74
N SER A 240 23.41 -5.71 11.34
CA SER A 240 23.05 -7.10 11.70
C SER A 240 23.28 -7.43 13.18
N GLN A 241 23.85 -6.50 13.98
CA GLN A 241 24.06 -6.68 15.41
C GLN A 241 22.88 -6.15 16.25
N GLN A 242 21.97 -5.41 15.64
CA GLN A 242 20.83 -4.80 16.31
C GLN A 242 19.76 -5.86 16.65
N LEU A 243 19.19 -5.79 17.85
CA LEU A 243 18.19 -6.77 18.33
C LEU A 243 16.81 -6.59 17.71
N TRP A 244 16.51 -5.38 17.24
CA TRP A 244 15.25 -5.02 16.60
C TRP A 244 15.51 -4.06 15.45
N MET A 245 14.56 -4.05 14.51
CA MET A 245 14.55 -3.10 13.40
C MET A 245 14.49 -1.69 13.99
N ASP A 246 15.33 -0.80 13.48
CA ASP A 246 15.56 0.54 14.03
C ASP A 246 15.52 1.65 12.97
N ILE A 247 15.45 1.28 11.68
CA ILE A 247 15.38 2.24 10.57
C ILE A 247 14.19 1.95 9.66
N LEU A 248 13.69 3.04 9.06
CA LEU A 248 12.74 2.98 7.95
C LEU A 248 13.53 3.14 6.67
N LEU A 249 13.56 2.10 5.85
CA LEU A 249 14.20 2.12 4.54
C LEU A 249 13.18 2.53 3.50
N CYS A 250 13.49 3.55 2.69
CA CYS A 250 12.68 3.96 1.55
C CYS A 250 13.47 3.71 0.26
N PHE A 251 12.79 3.25 -0.77
CA PHE A 251 13.30 3.30 -2.13
C PHE A 251 12.50 4.34 -2.92
N ASP A 252 13.19 5.39 -3.35
CA ASP A 252 12.62 6.43 -4.19
C ASP A 252 12.70 6.02 -5.66
N PHE A 253 11.57 5.80 -6.31
CA PHE A 253 11.52 5.37 -7.72
C PHE A 253 11.82 6.49 -8.73
N SER A 254 11.86 7.73 -8.27
CA SER A 254 12.22 8.90 -9.07
C SER A 254 13.73 9.01 -9.19
N THR A 255 14.45 8.91 -8.06
CA THR A 255 15.92 8.99 -8.01
C THR A 255 16.61 7.62 -8.10
N GLU A 256 15.84 6.54 -7.91
CA GLU A 256 16.28 5.14 -7.87
C GLU A 256 17.34 4.86 -6.82
N ARG A 257 17.16 5.45 -5.65
CA ARG A 257 18.08 5.36 -4.52
C ARG A 257 17.35 4.93 -3.27
N PHE A 258 18.09 4.22 -2.44
CA PHE A 258 17.67 3.96 -1.07
C PHE A 258 17.99 5.17 -0.21
N THR A 259 17.05 5.48 0.68
CA THR A 259 17.25 6.41 1.79
C THR A 259 16.86 5.71 3.07
N SER A 260 17.60 5.98 4.15
CA SER A 260 17.25 5.48 5.48
C SER A 260 16.83 6.66 6.33
N MET A 261 15.77 6.47 7.09
CA MET A 261 15.25 7.46 8.02
C MET A 261 15.27 6.88 9.42
N HIS A 262 15.73 7.71 10.36
CA HIS A 262 15.54 7.44 11.78
C HIS A 262 14.08 7.70 12.16
N ILE A 263 13.61 6.88 13.09
CA ILE A 263 12.21 6.81 13.48
C ILE A 263 12.06 7.49 14.85
N PRO A 264 10.91 8.12 15.13
CA PRO A 264 10.62 8.88 16.35
C PRO A 264 10.82 8.15 17.68
N SER A 265 10.92 6.81 17.71
CA SER A 265 10.95 6.06 18.97
C SER A 265 12.08 5.04 19.03
N SER A 266 12.69 4.89 20.22
CA SER A 266 13.65 3.84 20.57
C SER A 266 13.02 2.44 20.72
N GLY A 267 11.79 2.27 20.24
CA GLY A 267 10.95 1.09 20.44
C GLY A 267 11.16 -0.01 19.40
N ARG A 268 10.60 -1.19 19.69
CA ARG A 268 10.57 -2.32 18.76
C ARG A 268 9.48 -2.10 17.71
N MET A 269 9.84 -2.24 16.44
CA MET A 269 8.89 -2.15 15.33
C MET A 269 8.32 -3.51 14.93
N PHE A 270 7.06 -3.50 14.47
CA PHE A 270 6.35 -4.70 14.06
C PHE A 270 5.92 -4.67 12.60
N ALA A 271 5.29 -3.58 12.15
CA ALA A 271 4.66 -3.56 10.83
C ALA A 271 4.48 -2.15 10.27
N LEU A 272 4.34 -2.08 8.95
CA LEU A 272 3.90 -0.90 8.22
C LEU A 272 2.51 -1.13 7.63
N SER A 273 1.77 -0.05 7.50
CA SER A 273 0.49 0.00 6.80
C SER A 273 0.31 1.38 6.17
N MET A 274 -0.81 1.59 5.49
CA MET A 274 -1.16 2.85 4.86
C MET A 274 -2.64 3.12 5.06
N THR A 275 -2.99 4.36 5.38
CA THR A 275 -4.39 4.75 5.53
C THR A 275 -5.15 4.69 4.22
N ARG A 276 -6.48 4.61 4.31
CA ARG A 276 -7.33 4.39 3.13
C ARG A 276 -7.49 5.65 2.29
N GLU A 277 -7.75 6.79 2.91
CA GLU A 277 -8.17 8.01 2.20
C GLU A 277 -6.97 8.88 1.84
N GLU A 278 -6.22 9.32 2.85
CA GLU A 278 -5.07 10.20 2.68
C GLU A 278 -3.79 9.46 2.30
N GLN A 279 -3.82 8.12 2.24
CA GLN A 279 -2.68 7.26 1.90
C GLN A 279 -1.45 7.53 2.79
N LYS A 280 -1.64 7.95 4.03
CA LYS A 280 -0.55 8.23 4.97
C LYS A 280 0.13 6.94 5.42
N LEU A 281 1.46 6.95 5.53
CA LEU A 281 2.22 5.82 6.07
C LEU A 281 1.92 5.66 7.56
N CYS A 282 1.64 4.43 7.99
CA CYS A 282 1.42 4.07 9.39
C CYS A 282 2.46 3.04 9.84
N MET A 283 2.91 3.17 11.08
CA MET A 283 3.88 2.28 11.69
C MET A 283 3.35 1.76 13.02
N LEU A 284 3.42 0.44 13.20
CA LEU A 284 3.10 -0.24 14.44
C LEU A 284 4.40 -0.51 15.21
N ALA A 285 4.57 0.15 16.36
CA ALA A 285 5.79 0.09 17.15
C ALA A 285 5.49 0.12 18.66
N SER A 286 6.37 -0.43 19.48
CA SER A 286 6.20 -0.49 20.94
C SER A 286 7.40 0.13 21.63
N VAL A 287 7.15 1.16 22.46
CA VAL A 287 8.19 1.93 23.16
C VAL A 287 8.69 1.21 24.44
N ALA A 288 7.89 0.29 25.00
CA ALA A 288 8.20 -0.46 26.22
C ALA A 288 7.58 -1.88 26.21
N ALA A 289 7.56 -2.58 27.35
CA ALA A 289 7.16 -4.00 27.44
C ALA A 289 5.65 -4.26 27.19
N ASP A 290 4.78 -3.26 27.37
CA ASP A 290 3.35 -3.54 27.60
C ASP A 290 2.44 -3.23 26.41
N ASP A 291 2.47 -2.01 25.85
CA ASP A 291 1.51 -1.60 24.80
C ASP A 291 2.16 -1.26 23.45
N VAL A 292 1.36 -1.27 22.40
CA VAL A 292 1.81 -1.00 21.02
C VAL A 292 1.12 0.25 20.50
N ASP A 293 1.92 1.19 20.03
CA ASP A 293 1.45 2.43 19.45
C ASP A 293 1.40 2.33 17.93
N VAL A 294 0.34 2.91 17.36
CA VAL A 294 0.25 3.20 15.94
C VAL A 294 0.68 4.64 15.74
N TRP A 295 1.74 4.83 14.96
CA TRP A 295 2.25 6.14 14.55
C TRP A 295 1.83 6.40 13.11
N MET A 296 1.45 7.63 12.82
CA MET A 296 1.05 8.07 11.48
C MET A 296 1.98 9.18 11.01
N ALA A 297 2.42 9.09 9.75
CA ALA A 297 3.25 10.12 9.15
C ALA A 297 2.41 11.39 8.91
N THR A 298 2.88 12.53 9.40
CA THR A 298 2.20 13.82 9.26
C THR A 298 2.73 14.64 8.09
N LYS A 299 4.04 14.55 7.83
CA LYS A 299 4.70 15.24 6.72
C LYS A 299 5.97 14.51 6.35
N ILE A 300 6.19 14.38 5.05
CA ILE A 300 7.48 14.02 4.45
C ILE A 300 8.06 15.33 3.92
N ASP A 301 9.14 15.82 4.51
CA ASP A 301 9.80 17.00 3.95
C ASP A 301 10.63 16.63 2.72
N GLY A 302 10.96 17.63 1.90
CA GLY A 302 11.77 17.45 0.69
C GLY A 302 13.21 16.99 0.96
N THR A 303 13.64 16.91 2.23
CA THR A 303 14.94 16.36 2.64
C THR A 303 14.85 14.88 3.01
N GLY A 304 13.64 14.30 3.02
CA GLY A 304 13.38 12.92 3.38
C GLY A 304 13.17 12.70 4.88
N ALA A 305 13.12 13.75 5.70
CA ALA A 305 12.76 13.62 7.10
C ALA A 305 11.23 13.50 7.23
N MET A 306 10.81 12.51 8.02
CA MET A 306 9.41 12.18 8.23
C MET A 306 9.01 12.54 9.65
N SER A 307 8.00 13.40 9.78
CA SER A 307 7.37 13.71 11.06
C SER A 307 6.24 12.72 11.34
N TRP A 308 6.05 12.38 12.61
CA TRP A 308 5.10 11.38 13.05
C TRP A 308 4.26 11.90 14.20
N SER A 309 2.98 11.57 14.19
CA SER A 309 2.08 11.74 15.32
C SER A 309 1.60 10.37 15.80
N LYS A 310 1.38 10.25 17.10
CA LYS A 310 0.75 9.07 17.68
C LYS A 310 -0.75 9.09 17.34
N PHE A 311 -1.24 8.02 16.73
CA PHE A 311 -2.64 7.87 16.35
C PHE A 311 -3.47 7.18 17.45
N ILE A 312 -3.03 5.99 17.88
CA ILE A 312 -3.72 5.21 18.93
C ILE A 312 -2.74 4.30 19.66
N THR A 313 -3.07 3.94 20.91
CA THR A 313 -2.43 2.83 21.62
C THR A 313 -3.32 1.59 21.59
N VAL A 314 -2.76 0.47 21.16
CA VAL A 314 -3.40 -0.85 21.18
C VAL A 314 -2.78 -1.65 22.33
N LYS A 315 -3.62 -2.10 23.25
CA LYS A 315 -3.19 -2.87 24.41
C LYS A 315 -2.71 -4.24 23.98
N ARG A 316 -1.71 -4.81 24.67
CA ARG A 316 -1.38 -6.23 24.45
C ARG A 316 -2.30 -7.17 25.19
N VAL A 317 -3.04 -6.71 26.20
CA VAL A 317 -3.90 -7.58 26.99
C VAL A 317 -5.34 -7.10 26.85
N TYR A 318 -6.18 -7.96 26.29
CA TYR A 318 -7.64 -7.78 26.25
C TYR A 318 -8.29 -8.98 26.90
N ASN A 319 -9.22 -8.77 27.84
CA ASN A 319 -9.97 -9.83 28.51
C ASN A 319 -9.06 -10.95 29.09
N ASN A 320 -7.95 -10.60 29.73
CA ASN A 320 -6.91 -11.52 30.25
C ASN A 320 -6.16 -12.36 29.18
N HIS A 321 -6.32 -12.03 27.90
CA HIS A 321 -5.60 -12.69 26.81
C HIS A 321 -4.49 -11.78 26.29
N GLN A 322 -3.24 -12.27 26.34
CA GLN A 322 -2.09 -11.57 25.78
C GLN A 322 -2.02 -11.74 24.26
N TRP A 323 -1.83 -10.64 23.54
CA TRP A 323 -1.71 -10.51 22.10
C TRP A 323 -0.26 -10.43 21.69
N MET A 324 0.10 -11.21 20.68
CA MET A 324 1.45 -11.26 20.13
C MET A 324 1.46 -10.54 18.78
N PHE A 325 2.17 -9.43 18.72
CA PHE A 325 2.47 -8.72 17.48
C PHE A 325 3.73 -9.31 16.84
N LEU A 326 3.64 -9.68 15.58
CA LEU A 326 4.74 -10.30 14.84
C LEU A 326 5.41 -9.28 13.93
N THR A 327 6.74 -9.35 13.85
CA THR A 327 7.50 -8.55 12.88
C THR A 327 7.12 -8.97 11.45
N GLY A 328 6.81 -7.99 10.61
CA GLY A 328 6.35 -8.21 9.23
C GLY A 328 4.86 -8.58 9.11
N MET A 329 4.07 -8.45 10.18
CA MET A 329 2.62 -8.62 10.07
C MET A 329 1.99 -7.54 9.19
N ASN A 330 0.81 -7.83 8.65
CA ASN A 330 0.01 -6.86 7.89
C ASN A 330 -1.15 -6.41 8.77
N TYR A 331 -1.53 -5.14 8.67
CA TYR A 331 -2.69 -4.59 9.35
C TYR A 331 -3.27 -3.44 8.53
N LEU A 332 -4.51 -3.07 8.82
CA LEU A 332 -5.15 -1.86 8.33
C LEU A 332 -5.34 -0.87 9.46
N VAL A 333 -5.37 0.41 9.12
CA VAL A 333 -5.78 1.48 10.02
C VAL A 333 -7.12 2.00 9.55
N ASP A 334 -8.07 2.09 10.47
CA ASP A 334 -9.34 2.77 10.27
C ASP A 334 -9.38 4.02 11.15
N GLU A 335 -9.35 5.17 10.48
CA GLU A 335 -9.23 6.49 11.12
C GLU A 335 -10.53 6.89 11.81
N GLU A 336 -11.67 6.61 11.17
CA GLU A 336 -13.01 6.96 11.65
C GLU A 336 -13.36 6.25 12.95
N ASN A 337 -13.16 4.93 13.00
CA ASN A 337 -13.50 4.10 14.16
C ASN A 337 -12.37 4.01 15.19
N LYS A 338 -11.22 4.62 14.89
CA LYS A 338 -9.98 4.57 15.70
C LYS A 338 -9.61 3.13 16.07
N VAL A 339 -9.38 2.31 15.05
CA VAL A 339 -8.99 0.90 15.23
C VAL A 339 -7.94 0.47 14.22
N ILE A 340 -7.27 -0.63 14.54
CA ILE A 340 -6.55 -1.43 13.56
C ILE A 340 -7.28 -2.73 13.27
N VAL A 341 -7.13 -3.23 12.05
CA VAL A 341 -7.62 -4.56 11.66
C VAL A 341 -6.43 -5.42 11.26
N CYS A 342 -6.25 -6.58 11.89
CA CYS A 342 -5.15 -7.48 11.56
C CYS A 342 -5.58 -8.95 11.57
N PRO A 343 -4.89 -9.82 10.79
CA PRO A 343 -5.05 -11.26 10.92
C PRO A 343 -4.73 -11.75 12.34
N GLY A 344 -5.45 -12.77 12.79
CA GLY A 344 -5.42 -13.25 14.17
C GLY A 344 -4.13 -13.88 14.67
N LYS A 345 -4.20 -14.32 15.94
CA LYS A 345 -3.09 -14.87 16.71
C LYS A 345 -2.36 -15.98 15.97
N SER A 346 -1.04 -15.82 15.90
CA SER A 346 -0.08 -16.87 15.59
C SER A 346 -0.19 -17.43 14.16
N LEU A 347 0.89 -18.07 13.73
CA LEU A 347 1.04 -18.78 12.45
C LEU A 347 0.01 -19.91 12.22
N ASP A 348 -0.99 -20.10 13.08
CA ASP A 348 -1.96 -21.20 13.07
C ASP A 348 -3.45 -20.80 12.97
N SER A 349 -3.84 -19.52 13.15
CA SER A 349 -5.25 -19.13 13.05
C SER A 349 -5.51 -17.94 12.13
N GLY A 350 -5.04 -18.03 10.88
CA GLY A 350 -5.43 -17.07 9.83
C GLY A 350 -6.89 -17.18 9.39
N ARG A 351 -7.79 -17.73 10.23
CA ARG A 351 -9.23 -17.88 10.02
C ARG A 351 -10.06 -16.70 10.54
N PHE A 352 -9.46 -15.87 11.39
CA PHE A 352 -10.14 -14.73 12.01
C PHE A 352 -9.38 -13.43 11.77
N LEU A 353 -10.11 -12.35 11.55
CA LEU A 353 -9.58 -11.00 11.66
C LEU A 353 -9.89 -10.45 13.05
N HIS A 354 -9.06 -9.52 13.51
CA HIS A 354 -9.27 -8.85 14.78
C HIS A 354 -9.29 -7.35 14.58
N ILE A 355 -10.32 -6.71 15.12
CA ILE A 355 -10.46 -5.26 15.19
C ILE A 355 -10.01 -4.85 16.59
N MET A 356 -8.94 -4.05 16.69
CA MET A 356 -8.35 -3.63 17.95
C MET A 356 -8.31 -2.11 18.08
N GLY A 357 -8.77 -1.58 19.21
CA GLY A 357 -8.61 -0.17 19.61
C GLY A 357 -8.24 -0.08 21.08
N GLU A 358 -8.19 1.12 21.67
CA GLU A 358 -7.69 1.33 23.05
C GLU A 358 -8.32 0.40 24.10
N ASP A 359 -9.65 0.22 24.06
CA ASP A 359 -10.40 -0.55 25.05
C ASP A 359 -11.26 -1.66 24.43
N LYS A 360 -11.06 -1.97 23.14
CA LYS A 360 -11.85 -3.00 22.45
C LYS A 360 -10.96 -3.91 21.62
N CYS A 361 -11.28 -5.20 21.67
CA CYS A 361 -10.75 -6.21 20.77
C CYS A 361 -11.90 -7.12 20.36
N ILE A 362 -12.23 -7.10 19.08
CA ILE A 362 -13.35 -7.85 18.50
C ILE A 362 -12.77 -8.85 17.51
N GLN A 363 -13.17 -10.12 17.66
CA GLN A 363 -12.87 -11.16 16.70
C GLN A 363 -13.95 -11.19 15.62
N VAL A 364 -13.53 -11.26 14.36
CA VAL A 364 -14.37 -11.26 13.17
C VAL A 364 -14.15 -12.58 12.45
N ASP A 365 -15.23 -13.34 12.22
CA ASP A 365 -15.17 -14.60 11.49
C ASP A 365 -15.10 -14.34 9.99
N MET A 366 -14.32 -15.17 9.30
CA MET A 366 -14.24 -15.22 7.85
C MET A 366 -15.02 -16.42 7.31
N HIS A 367 -16.25 -16.66 7.81
CA HIS A 367 -17.06 -17.88 7.63
C HIS A 367 -16.96 -18.57 6.25
N ASP A 368 -16.85 -17.82 5.15
CA ASP A 368 -16.78 -18.34 3.78
C ASP A 368 -15.38 -18.83 3.35
N ALA A 369 -14.32 -18.43 4.04
CA ALA A 369 -12.95 -18.66 3.62
C ALA A 369 -12.40 -20.02 4.08
N GLY A 370 -12.74 -20.52 5.27
CA GLY A 370 -12.19 -21.77 5.88
C GLY A 370 -10.65 -21.83 6.06
N SER A 371 -9.94 -20.90 5.44
CA SER A 371 -8.55 -20.96 5.02
C SER A 371 -7.75 -19.77 5.50
N ARG A 372 -6.43 -19.86 5.39
CA ARG A 372 -5.51 -18.90 6.00
C ARG A 372 -5.40 -17.62 5.19
N CYS A 373 -5.79 -16.48 5.79
CA CYS A 373 -5.43 -15.16 5.29
C CYS A 373 -3.94 -14.90 5.51
N SER A 374 -3.23 -14.57 4.43
CA SER A 374 -1.80 -14.26 4.42
C SER A 374 -1.51 -12.77 4.19
N LEU A 375 -2.51 -11.99 3.77
CA LEU A 375 -2.40 -10.56 3.50
C LEU A 375 -3.75 -9.88 3.62
N LEU A 376 -3.75 -8.66 4.17
CA LEU A 376 -4.88 -7.74 4.20
C LEU A 376 -4.34 -6.35 3.82
N LEU A 377 -4.92 -5.71 2.80
CA LEU A 377 -4.48 -4.40 2.29
C LEU A 377 -5.66 -3.49 1.94
N ASN A 378 -5.47 -2.18 2.09
CA ASN A 378 -6.33 -1.18 1.48
C ASN A 378 -6.06 -1.14 -0.03
N TYR A 379 -7.11 -1.20 -0.84
CA TYR A 379 -7.03 -1.21 -2.30
C TYR A 379 -7.95 -0.13 -2.88
N ALA A 380 -7.33 0.88 -3.50
CA ALA A 380 -8.03 1.90 -4.27
C ALA A 380 -7.87 1.58 -5.77
N PRO A 381 -8.94 1.15 -6.46
CA PRO A 381 -8.84 0.66 -7.84
C PRO A 381 -8.35 1.72 -8.82
N THR A 382 -7.46 1.36 -9.74
CA THR A 382 -6.99 2.28 -10.77
C THR A 382 -7.63 2.04 -12.13
N LEU A 383 -7.75 3.13 -12.87
CA LEU A 383 -8.26 3.16 -14.25
C LEU A 383 -7.15 3.36 -15.26
N VAL A 384 -5.90 3.27 -14.80
CA VAL A 384 -4.73 3.19 -15.68
C VAL A 384 -4.71 1.78 -16.25
N SER A 385 -4.74 1.66 -17.58
CA SER A 385 -4.59 0.35 -18.21
C SER A 385 -3.17 -0.17 -17.98
N ALA A 386 -3.02 -1.47 -17.74
CA ALA A 386 -1.71 -2.11 -17.70
C ALA A 386 -0.98 -2.00 -19.05
N SER A 387 -1.71 -1.85 -20.17
CA SER A 387 -1.10 -1.58 -21.48
C SER A 387 -0.64 -0.14 -21.65
N ASP A 388 -1.18 0.83 -20.89
CA ASP A 388 -0.71 2.22 -20.92
C ASP A 388 0.59 2.40 -20.12
N ILE A 389 1.00 1.38 -19.36
CA ILE A 389 2.21 1.37 -18.55
C ILE A 389 3.40 0.80 -19.34
N LEU A 390 3.12 -0.20 -20.18
CA LEU A 390 4.03 -0.72 -21.21
C LEU A 390 4.35 0.39 -22.22
#